data_AF-A0A6V8NR36-F1
#
_entry.id   AF-A0A6V8NR36-F1
#
_cell.length_a   1.000
_cell.length_b   1.000
_cell.length_c   1.000
_cell.angle_alpha   90.00
_cell.angle_beta   90.00
_cell.angle_gamma   90.00
#
_symmetry.space_group_name_H-M   'P 1'
#
loop_
_entity.id
_entity.type
_entity.pdbx_description
1 polymer ?
#
loop_
_entity_poly.entity_id
_entity_poly.type
_entity_poly.pdbx_seq_one_letter_code
_entity_poly.pdbx_strand_id
1 'polypeptide(L)'
;MVNDTWIALKGGARKGWGVALVCGTGGNACICTPQGEWFTVRGMGYEYGLGAGALYMIRDILHYAFRSYDGIGPKTKLEQEVLKSLSLPGYDVLADMLFSFFVSPSFTSSELRNLLNLVPVLFELASEGDEVCQSILLQQGRVLGEIGGWLIKRMRLEDEDVEVVLVGGVYGGENPLLMDQLTLSLHQLAPRAKVVFPLFEPAIGGYLLALEDKGVYIPASGISWNLPGETGNSQRWSGGGDANL
;
A
#
# COMPACT_ATOMS: atom_id res chain seq x y z
N MET A 1 17.09 10.49 -12.51
CA MET A 1 16.60 9.84 -11.28
C MET A 1 15.09 9.84 -11.36
N VAL A 2 14.46 8.67 -11.39
CA VAL A 2 13.00 8.53 -11.53
C VAL A 2 12.40 8.07 -10.21
N ASN A 3 11.17 8.50 -9.95
CA ASN A 3 10.42 8.13 -8.74
C ASN A 3 10.06 6.64 -8.80
N ASP A 4 10.11 5.95 -7.66
CA ASP A 4 9.78 4.52 -7.52
C ASP A 4 8.35 4.20 -7.98
N THR A 5 7.40 5.10 -7.74
CA THR A 5 6.02 4.96 -8.23
C THR A 5 5.92 4.97 -9.75
N TRP A 6 6.80 5.69 -10.45
CA TRP A 6 6.76 5.77 -11.91
C TRP A 6 7.24 4.46 -12.53
N ILE A 7 8.31 3.92 -11.94
CA ILE A 7 8.84 2.60 -12.28
C ILE A 7 7.77 1.54 -12.06
N ALA A 8 7.12 1.56 -10.90
CA ALA A 8 6.08 0.60 -10.56
C ALA A 8 4.86 0.70 -11.49
N LEU A 9 4.43 1.92 -11.86
CA LEU A 9 3.34 2.12 -12.82
C LEU A 9 3.70 1.55 -14.21
N LYS A 10 4.90 1.85 -14.71
CA LYS A 10 5.32 1.46 -16.05
C LYS A 10 5.47 -0.06 -16.20
N GLY A 11 5.98 -0.74 -15.18
CA GLY A 11 6.02 -2.20 -15.16
C GLY A 11 4.65 -2.84 -14.87
N GLY A 12 3.76 -2.12 -14.17
CA GLY A 12 2.51 -2.68 -13.69
C GLY A 12 1.31 -2.53 -14.64
N ALA A 13 1.18 -1.39 -15.33
CA ALA A 13 0.04 -1.09 -16.19
C ALA A 13 0.25 -1.64 -17.61
N ARG A 14 -0.73 -2.38 -18.14
CA ARG A 14 -0.71 -2.97 -19.49
C ARG A 14 -0.39 -1.92 -20.55
N LYS A 15 -1.08 -0.78 -20.48
CA LYS A 15 -0.96 0.30 -21.47
C LYS A 15 0.23 1.23 -21.21
N GLY A 16 1.02 1.03 -20.14
CA GLY A 16 2.14 1.90 -19.78
C GLY A 16 1.74 3.28 -19.24
N TRP A 17 0.45 3.49 -18.95
CA TRP A 17 -0.13 4.68 -18.34
C TRP A 17 -1.29 4.26 -17.43
N GLY A 18 -1.67 5.10 -16.47
CA GLY A 18 -2.66 4.77 -15.45
C GLY A 18 -2.31 5.39 -14.10
N VAL A 19 -2.81 4.80 -13.01
CA VAL A 19 -2.51 5.19 -11.63
C VAL A 19 -1.69 4.11 -10.96
N ALA A 20 -0.72 4.47 -10.12
CA ALA A 20 -0.11 3.56 -9.16
C ALA A 20 -0.43 4.01 -7.74
N LEU A 21 -0.89 3.07 -6.91
CA LEU A 21 -1.11 3.25 -5.48
C LEU A 21 -0.14 2.35 -4.72
N VAL A 22 0.92 2.93 -4.17
CA VAL A 22 1.91 2.22 -3.36
C VAL A 22 1.47 2.21 -1.89
N CYS A 23 1.42 1.02 -1.30
CA CYS A 23 1.10 0.80 0.11
C CYS A 23 2.01 -0.31 0.68
N GLY A 24 3.20 0.08 1.15
CA GLY A 24 4.18 -0.78 1.82
C GLY A 24 4.43 -0.27 3.24
N THR A 25 5.70 -0.13 3.65
CA THR A 25 6.06 0.54 4.91
C THR A 25 5.43 1.94 5.01
N GLY A 26 5.58 2.72 3.94
CA GLY A 26 4.85 3.98 3.73
C GLY A 26 3.90 3.87 2.54
N GLY A 27 3.27 4.99 2.19
CA GLY A 27 2.42 5.11 1.02
C GLY A 27 3.00 6.06 -0.04
N ASN A 28 2.63 5.87 -1.29
CA ASN A 28 2.82 6.87 -2.35
C ASN A 28 1.75 6.69 -3.45
N ALA A 29 1.52 7.70 -4.29
CA ALA A 29 0.59 7.59 -5.41
C ALA A 29 0.99 8.47 -6.58
N CYS A 30 0.82 7.97 -7.81
CA CYS A 30 1.06 8.74 -9.01
C CYS A 30 0.08 8.40 -10.13
N ILE A 31 0.03 9.26 -11.14
CA ILE A 31 -0.70 9.04 -12.38
C ILE A 31 0.19 9.43 -13.57
N CYS A 32 0.10 8.63 -14.64
CA CYS A 32 0.62 8.94 -15.97
C CYS A 32 -0.53 8.96 -16.96
N THR A 33 -0.65 10.01 -17.76
CA THR A 33 -1.66 10.12 -18.82
C THR A 33 -1.20 9.38 -20.09
N PRO A 34 -2.10 9.08 -21.04
CA PRO A 34 -1.71 8.51 -22.34
C PRO A 34 -0.71 9.37 -23.11
N GLN A 35 -0.67 10.68 -22.85
CA GLN A 35 0.24 11.64 -23.46
C GLN A 35 1.61 11.69 -22.76
N GLY A 36 1.80 10.91 -21.69
CA GLY A 36 3.05 10.87 -20.92
C GLY A 36 3.18 11.98 -19.88
N GLU A 37 2.09 12.67 -19.52
CA GLU A 37 2.11 13.65 -18.45
C GLU A 37 2.03 12.96 -17.09
N TRP A 38 2.85 13.40 -16.14
CA TRP A 38 2.97 12.79 -14.82
C TRP A 38 2.51 13.72 -13.70
N PHE A 39 1.90 13.12 -12.69
CA PHE A 39 1.69 13.76 -11.40
C PHE A 39 1.86 12.75 -10.27
N THR A 40 2.53 13.17 -9.19
CA THR A 40 2.77 12.34 -8.01
C THR A 40 2.33 13.12 -6.79
N VAL A 41 1.56 12.48 -5.91
CA VAL A 41 1.23 13.07 -4.61
C VAL A 41 2.49 13.17 -3.76
N ARG A 42 2.51 14.05 -2.76
CA ARG A 42 3.63 14.12 -1.82
C ARG A 42 3.55 12.95 -0.84
N GLY A 43 4.06 11.78 -1.23
CA GLY A 43 4.12 10.57 -0.41
C GLY A 43 5.16 10.64 0.72
N MET A 44 5.11 11.72 1.52
CA MET A 44 6.08 12.02 2.58
C MET A 44 5.53 11.76 3.99
N GLY A 45 4.34 11.16 4.11
CA GLY A 45 3.68 10.87 5.38
C GLY A 45 2.37 11.63 5.59
N TYR A 46 1.86 11.56 6.83
CA TYR A 46 0.54 12.03 7.26
C TYR A 46 0.44 13.52 7.07
N GLU A 47 1.49 14.20 7.53
CA GLU A 47 1.63 15.63 7.63
C GLU A 47 1.57 16.27 6.24
N TYR A 48 1.85 15.47 5.20
CA TYR A 48 1.83 15.86 3.80
C TYR A 48 0.58 15.40 3.04
N GLY A 49 -0.40 14.80 3.74
CA GLY A 49 -1.72 14.47 3.21
C GLY A 49 -1.88 13.05 2.65
N LEU A 50 -0.88 12.18 2.81
CA LEU A 50 -0.99 10.76 2.44
C LEU A 50 -0.92 9.87 3.69
N GLY A 51 -2.06 9.65 4.31
CA GLY A 51 -2.21 8.73 5.45
C GLY A 51 -2.42 7.30 5.01
N ALA A 52 -1.50 6.71 4.25
CA ALA A 52 -1.55 5.31 3.81
C ALA A 52 -0.21 4.59 4.02
N GLY A 53 -0.25 3.27 4.20
CA GLY A 53 0.93 2.44 4.48
C GLY A 53 0.92 1.78 5.86
N ALA A 54 1.82 0.82 6.06
CA ALA A 54 1.94 0.04 7.29
C ALA A 54 2.20 0.90 8.52
N LEU A 55 3.06 1.92 8.41
CA LEU A 55 3.33 2.84 9.53
C LEU A 55 2.08 3.62 9.98
N TYR A 56 1.14 3.91 9.07
CA TYR A 56 -0.16 4.48 9.43
C TYR A 56 -1.03 3.48 10.18
N MET A 57 -1.13 2.26 9.67
CA MET A 57 -1.88 1.20 10.33
C MET A 57 -1.35 0.96 11.74
N ILE A 58 -0.02 0.92 11.92
CA ILE A 58 0.63 0.74 13.21
C ILE A 58 0.29 1.89 14.17
N ARG A 59 0.30 3.13 13.69
CA ARG A 59 -0.12 4.27 14.51
C ARG A 59 -1.56 4.11 15.02
N ASP A 60 -2.48 3.68 14.16
CA ASP A 60 -3.88 3.45 14.57
C ASP A 60 -4.02 2.24 15.48
N ILE A 61 -3.32 1.13 15.19
CA ILE A 61 -3.24 -0.06 16.03
C ILE A 61 -2.82 0.32 17.44
N LEU A 62 -1.68 1.02 17.59
CA LEU A 62 -1.16 1.45 18.89
C LEU A 62 -2.16 2.39 19.57
N HIS A 63 -2.70 3.37 18.85
CA HIS A 63 -3.68 4.31 19.38
C HIS A 63 -4.87 3.58 20.02
N TYR A 64 -5.48 2.63 19.32
CA TYR A 64 -6.63 1.90 19.86
C TYR A 64 -6.25 0.88 20.93
N ALA A 65 -5.06 0.27 20.84
CA ALA A 65 -4.56 -0.65 21.86
C ALA A 65 -4.38 0.07 23.21
N PHE A 66 -3.75 1.24 23.25
CA PHE A 66 -3.63 2.06 24.46
C PHE A 66 -5.01 2.51 24.99
N ARG A 67 -5.91 2.96 24.10
CA ARG A 67 -7.25 3.38 24.51
C ARG A 67 -8.09 2.24 25.10
N SER A 68 -7.94 1.03 24.57
CA SER A 68 -8.57 -0.18 25.12
C SER A 68 -8.00 -0.50 26.51
N TYR A 69 -6.67 -0.47 26.66
CA TYR A 69 -5.97 -0.72 27.92
C TYR A 69 -6.39 0.27 29.03
N ASP A 70 -6.39 1.57 28.71
CA ASP A 70 -6.77 2.63 29.64
C ASP A 70 -8.28 2.66 29.94
N GLY A 71 -9.10 1.88 29.22
CA GLY A 71 -10.55 1.83 29.38
C GLY A 71 -11.29 3.07 28.86
N ILE A 72 -10.64 3.90 28.02
CA ILE A 72 -11.20 5.14 27.47
C ILE A 72 -11.70 5.00 26.02
N GLY A 73 -11.43 3.86 25.38
CA GLY A 73 -11.86 3.51 24.04
C GLY A 73 -12.67 2.21 23.99
N PRO A 74 -13.02 1.76 22.77
CA PRO A 74 -13.62 0.45 22.59
C PRO A 74 -12.68 -0.64 23.08
N LYS A 75 -13.23 -1.69 23.72
CA LYS A 75 -12.45 -2.88 24.05
C LYS A 75 -12.15 -3.64 22.77
N THR A 76 -10.89 -3.99 22.55
CA THR A 76 -10.42 -4.68 21.33
C THR A 76 -9.37 -5.73 21.67
N LYS A 77 -9.25 -6.77 20.84
CA LYS A 77 -8.19 -7.79 20.95
C LYS A 77 -6.80 -7.22 20.72
N LEU A 78 -6.68 -6.05 20.07
CA LEU A 78 -5.42 -5.33 19.90
C LEU A 78 -4.70 -5.09 21.22
N GLU A 79 -5.45 -4.93 22.32
CA GLU A 79 -4.87 -4.70 23.65
C GLU A 79 -3.87 -5.79 24.06
N GLN A 80 -4.21 -7.05 23.81
CA GLN A 80 -3.39 -8.19 24.19
C GLN A 80 -2.44 -8.59 23.06
N GLU A 81 -2.91 -8.55 21.82
CA GLU A 81 -2.12 -9.01 20.67
C GLU A 81 -0.95 -8.09 20.33
N VAL A 82 -1.04 -6.78 20.60
CA VAL A 82 0.12 -5.88 20.44
C VAL A 82 1.26 -6.27 21.38
N LEU A 83 0.97 -6.52 22.66
CA LEU A 83 1.98 -6.93 23.64
C LEU A 83 2.58 -8.29 23.27
N LYS A 84 1.73 -9.24 22.87
CA LYS A 84 2.14 -10.58 22.44
C LYS A 84 3.03 -10.53 21.20
N SER A 85 2.64 -9.79 20.17
CA SER A 85 3.41 -9.66 18.93
C SER A 85 4.76 -8.98 19.15
N LEU A 86 4.84 -8.02 20.07
CA LEU A 86 6.09 -7.32 20.40
C LEU A 86 6.90 -8.01 21.51
N SER A 87 6.39 -9.13 22.07
CA SER A 87 6.99 -9.83 23.21
C SER A 87 7.22 -8.92 24.43
N LEU A 88 6.28 -8.02 24.71
CA LEU A 88 6.37 -7.06 25.81
C LEU A 88 5.52 -7.48 27.02
N PRO A 89 5.98 -7.22 28.25
CA PRO A 89 5.30 -7.66 29.46
C PRO A 89 4.14 -6.75 29.87
N GLY A 90 4.00 -5.56 29.28
CA GLY A 90 2.96 -4.60 29.64
C GLY A 90 3.06 -3.26 28.93
N TYR A 91 2.04 -2.43 29.13
CA TYR A 91 1.86 -1.14 28.46
C TYR A 91 2.85 -0.07 28.92
N ASP A 92 3.32 -0.11 30.17
CA ASP A 92 4.35 0.83 30.63
C ASP A 92 5.66 0.63 29.84
N VAL A 93 6.05 -0.63 29.60
CA VAL A 93 7.24 -0.95 28.79
C VAL A 93 7.04 -0.58 27.32
N LEU A 94 5.84 -0.79 26.77
CA LEU A 94 5.50 -0.32 25.43
C LEU A 94 5.54 1.21 25.33
N ALA A 95 5.04 1.93 26.33
CA ALA A 95 5.08 3.39 26.36
C ALA A 95 6.53 3.91 26.41
N ASP A 96 7.39 3.33 27.26
CA ASP A 96 8.81 3.70 27.34
C ASP A 96 9.56 3.42 26.02
N MET A 97 9.26 2.29 25.37
CA MET A 97 9.80 1.96 24.05
C MET A 97 9.38 3.01 23.00
N LEU A 98 8.08 3.35 22.93
CA LEU A 98 7.56 4.30 21.96
C LEU A 98 8.02 5.73 22.24
N PHE A 99 8.10 6.15 23.51
CA PHE A 99 8.62 7.46 23.88
C PHE A 99 10.07 7.64 23.42
N SER A 100 10.91 6.63 23.70
CA SER A 100 12.30 6.61 23.21
C SER A 100 12.36 6.75 21.69
N PHE A 101 11.45 6.10 20.98
CA PHE A 101 11.33 6.17 19.53
C PHE A 101 10.95 7.58 19.01
N PHE A 102 9.91 8.22 19.57
CA PHE A 102 9.42 9.51 19.07
C PHE A 102 10.31 10.70 19.44
N VAL A 103 11.05 10.62 20.56
CA VAL A 103 11.90 11.71 21.06
C VAL A 103 13.32 11.64 20.51
N SER A 104 13.85 10.44 20.25
CA SER A 104 15.16 10.25 19.62
C SER A 104 15.05 9.22 18.49
N PRO A 105 14.70 9.65 17.27
CA PRO A 105 14.45 8.74 16.15
C PRO A 105 15.76 8.09 15.66
N SER A 106 16.21 7.08 16.38
CA SER A 106 17.29 6.18 16.00
C SER A 106 16.68 4.77 15.94
N PHE A 107 16.00 4.45 14.85
CA PHE A 107 15.51 3.09 14.64
C PHE A 107 16.69 2.16 14.38
N THR A 108 16.75 1.07 15.12
CA THR A 108 17.38 -0.13 14.56
C THR A 108 16.45 -0.71 13.50
N SER A 109 17.01 -1.29 12.42
CA SER A 109 16.19 -1.96 11.41
C SER A 109 15.35 -3.11 12.00
N SER A 110 15.78 -3.69 13.12
CA SER A 110 15.05 -4.74 13.86
C SER A 110 13.79 -4.23 14.54
N GLU A 111 13.84 -3.08 15.22
CA GLU A 111 12.66 -2.54 15.91
C GLU A 111 11.58 -2.13 14.92
N LEU A 112 11.97 -1.54 13.78
CA LEU A 112 11.04 -1.22 12.71
C LEU A 112 10.36 -2.48 12.16
N ARG A 113 11.12 -3.56 11.95
CA ARG A 113 10.57 -4.85 11.52
C ARG A 113 9.57 -5.39 12.55
N ASN A 114 9.89 -5.34 13.84
CA ASN A 114 8.99 -5.82 14.90
C ASN A 114 7.65 -5.08 14.89
N LEU A 115 7.66 -3.76 14.67
CA LEU A 115 6.41 -2.98 14.55
C LEU A 115 5.63 -3.33 13.27
N LEU A 116 6.32 -3.59 12.16
CA LEU A 116 5.68 -4.02 10.91
C LEU A 116 4.91 -5.34 11.05
N ASN A 117 5.28 -6.19 12.00
CA ASN A 117 4.57 -7.44 12.31
C ASN A 117 3.18 -7.23 12.93
N LEU A 118 2.85 -6.02 13.36
CA LEU A 118 1.48 -5.68 13.78
C LEU A 118 0.49 -5.59 12.62
N VAL A 119 0.96 -5.40 11.37
CA VAL A 119 0.06 -5.34 10.21
C VAL A 119 -0.60 -6.68 9.92
N PRO A 120 0.11 -7.82 9.81
CA PRO A 120 -0.54 -9.13 9.73
C PRO A 120 -1.56 -9.38 10.85
N VAL A 121 -1.22 -9.03 12.10
CA VAL A 121 -2.12 -9.15 13.27
C VAL A 121 -3.41 -8.34 13.06
N LEU A 122 -3.31 -7.13 12.51
CA LEU A 122 -4.47 -6.31 12.16
C LEU A 122 -5.41 -7.03 11.17
N PHE A 123 -4.85 -7.66 10.12
CA PHE A 123 -5.65 -8.41 9.15
C PHE A 123 -6.32 -9.64 9.77
N GLU A 124 -5.59 -10.40 10.59
CA GLU A 124 -6.10 -11.55 11.32
C GLU A 124 -7.28 -11.17 12.22
N LEU A 125 -7.09 -10.17 13.09
CA LEU A 125 -8.13 -9.71 14.01
C LEU A 125 -9.36 -9.12 13.30
N ALA A 126 -9.16 -8.41 12.19
CA ALA A 126 -10.28 -7.95 11.37
C ALA A 126 -11.10 -9.11 10.81
N SER A 127 -10.43 -10.19 10.38
CA SER A 127 -11.07 -11.43 9.91
C SER A 127 -11.78 -12.20 11.03
N GLU A 128 -11.32 -12.06 12.27
CA GLU A 128 -11.99 -12.59 13.46
C GLU A 128 -13.18 -11.75 13.96
N GLY A 129 -13.46 -10.61 13.32
CA GLY A 129 -14.60 -9.75 13.66
C GLY A 129 -14.29 -8.61 14.63
N ASP A 130 -13.02 -8.28 14.89
CA ASP A 130 -12.68 -7.11 15.70
C ASP A 130 -13.03 -5.82 14.93
N GLU A 131 -14.08 -5.12 15.40
CA GLU A 131 -14.62 -3.92 14.73
C GLU A 131 -13.59 -2.78 14.61
N VAL A 132 -12.67 -2.65 15.57
CA VAL A 132 -11.62 -1.64 15.51
C VAL A 132 -10.67 -1.97 14.37
N CYS A 133 -10.21 -3.21 14.28
CA CYS A 133 -9.34 -3.66 13.20
C CYS A 133 -10.01 -3.51 11.82
N GLN A 134 -11.28 -3.87 11.71
CA GLN A 134 -12.07 -3.65 10.49
C GLN A 134 -12.14 -2.17 10.11
N SER A 135 -12.36 -1.28 11.08
CA SER A 135 -12.43 0.16 10.84
C SER A 135 -11.12 0.73 10.31
N ILE A 136 -9.97 0.24 10.78
CA ILE A 136 -8.64 0.66 10.31
C ILE A 136 -8.45 0.24 8.85
N LEU A 137 -8.79 -1.00 8.49
CA LEU A 137 -8.69 -1.49 7.11
C LEU A 137 -9.61 -0.71 6.17
N LEU A 138 -10.85 -0.45 6.59
CA LEU A 138 -11.81 0.36 5.83
C LEU A 138 -11.28 1.79 5.63
N GLN A 139 -10.73 2.42 6.68
CA GLN A 139 -10.18 3.76 6.55
C GLN A 139 -9.00 3.81 5.56
N GLN A 140 -8.12 2.80 5.60
CA GLN A 140 -7.01 2.70 4.67
C GLN A 140 -7.47 2.51 3.22
N GLY A 141 -8.44 1.62 3.00
CA GLY A 141 -9.06 1.44 1.69
C GLY A 141 -9.67 2.75 1.18
N ARG A 142 -10.42 3.45 2.03
CA ARG A 142 -11.07 4.72 1.70
C ARG A 142 -10.07 5.77 1.23
N VAL A 143 -9.02 6.01 2.01
CA VAL A 143 -7.99 7.01 1.69
C VAL A 143 -7.32 6.68 0.35
N LEU A 144 -6.94 5.42 0.13
CA LEU A 144 -6.31 4.99 -1.13
C LEU A 144 -7.26 5.14 -2.33
N GLY A 145 -8.53 4.77 -2.17
CA GLY A 145 -9.54 4.89 -3.22
C GLY A 145 -9.85 6.35 -3.58
N GLU A 146 -10.01 7.21 -2.57
CA GLU A 146 -10.25 8.64 -2.76
C GLU A 146 -9.09 9.31 -3.50
N ILE A 147 -7.84 8.96 -3.17
CA ILE A 147 -6.65 9.48 -3.84
C ILE A 147 -6.57 8.99 -5.29
N GLY A 148 -6.78 7.70 -5.53
CA GLY A 148 -6.79 7.14 -6.88
C GLY A 148 -7.87 7.81 -7.76
N GLY A 149 -9.08 7.93 -7.24
CA GLY A 149 -10.18 8.61 -7.93
C GLY A 149 -9.91 10.09 -8.18
N TRP A 150 -9.33 10.79 -7.20
CA TRP A 150 -8.94 12.19 -7.36
C TRP A 150 -7.85 12.38 -8.42
N LEU A 151 -6.86 11.49 -8.49
CA LEU A 151 -5.81 11.54 -9.52
C LEU A 151 -6.40 11.41 -10.93
N ILE A 152 -7.32 10.45 -11.12
CA ILE A 152 -8.03 10.24 -12.40
C ILE A 152 -8.82 11.49 -12.77
N LYS A 153 -9.62 12.01 -11.82
CA LYS A 153 -10.41 13.23 -12.00
C LYS A 153 -9.57 14.46 -12.30
N ARG A 154 -8.43 14.62 -11.62
CA ARG A 154 -7.49 15.71 -11.85
C ARG A 154 -6.99 15.74 -13.30
N MET A 155 -6.75 14.56 -13.87
CA MET A 155 -6.27 14.41 -15.24
C MET A 155 -7.38 14.30 -16.28
N ARG A 156 -8.65 14.41 -15.87
CA ARG A 156 -9.83 14.32 -16.74
C ARG A 156 -9.95 12.98 -17.48
N LEU A 157 -9.68 11.88 -16.77
CA LEU A 157 -9.67 10.52 -17.30
C LEU A 157 -10.83 9.66 -16.74
N GLU A 158 -11.87 10.26 -16.19
CA GLU A 158 -12.99 9.56 -15.53
C GLU A 158 -13.76 8.63 -16.48
N ASP A 159 -13.82 9.02 -17.77
CA ASP A 159 -14.49 8.26 -18.83
C ASP A 159 -13.60 7.19 -19.48
N GLU A 160 -12.36 7.05 -19.02
CA GLU A 160 -11.39 6.08 -19.55
C GLU A 160 -11.33 4.80 -18.69
N ASP A 161 -10.95 3.68 -19.32
CA ASP A 161 -10.63 2.44 -18.62
C ASP A 161 -9.22 2.53 -18.00
N VAL A 162 -9.05 3.39 -16.99
CA VAL A 162 -7.77 3.62 -16.31
C VAL A 162 -7.42 2.42 -15.43
N GLU A 163 -6.24 1.84 -15.63
CA GLU A 163 -5.71 0.83 -14.71
C GLU A 163 -5.14 1.50 -13.46
N VAL A 164 -5.57 1.02 -12.29
CA VAL A 164 -5.08 1.42 -10.97
C VAL A 164 -4.24 0.26 -10.44
N VAL A 165 -2.93 0.39 -10.58
CA VAL A 165 -1.94 -0.63 -10.20
C VAL A 165 -1.67 -0.53 -8.69
N LEU A 166 -1.91 -1.63 -7.98
CA LEU A 166 -1.65 -1.73 -6.54
C LEU A 166 -0.27 -2.33 -6.27
N VAL A 167 0.56 -1.62 -5.51
CA VAL A 167 1.96 -2.01 -5.28
C VAL A 167 2.29 -1.95 -3.80
N GLY A 168 2.91 -3.00 -3.26
CA GLY A 168 3.37 -3.04 -1.87
C GLY A 168 2.69 -4.12 -1.03
N GLY A 169 3.39 -4.54 0.03
CA GLY A 169 3.05 -5.74 0.80
C GLY A 169 1.71 -5.66 1.56
N VAL A 170 1.20 -4.46 1.84
CA VAL A 170 -0.09 -4.32 2.57
C VAL A 170 -1.25 -4.92 1.77
N TYR A 171 -1.21 -4.85 0.45
CA TYR A 171 -2.24 -5.47 -0.41
C TYR A 171 -2.19 -7.00 -0.41
N GLY A 172 -1.16 -7.61 0.15
CA GLY A 172 -1.05 -9.06 0.34
C GLY A 172 -1.76 -9.58 1.59
N GLY A 173 -2.33 -8.70 2.43
CA GLY A 173 -3.04 -9.12 3.64
C GLY A 173 -4.34 -9.88 3.35
N GLU A 174 -4.63 -10.90 4.14
CA GLU A 174 -5.76 -11.81 3.95
C GLU A 174 -7.07 -11.28 4.57
N ASN A 175 -7.60 -10.17 4.04
CA ASN A 175 -8.92 -9.65 4.37
C ASN A 175 -9.49 -8.77 3.23
N PRO A 176 -10.76 -8.95 2.81
CA PRO A 176 -11.30 -8.21 1.67
C PRO A 176 -11.61 -6.73 1.95
N LEU A 177 -11.78 -6.32 3.22
CA LEU A 177 -12.29 -4.99 3.58
C LEU A 177 -11.48 -3.84 2.99
N LEU A 178 -10.15 -3.94 3.00
CA LEU A 178 -9.27 -2.91 2.43
C LEU A 178 -9.53 -2.76 0.93
N MET A 179 -9.55 -3.87 0.20
CA MET A 179 -9.68 -3.91 -1.25
C MET A 179 -11.08 -3.49 -1.70
N ASP A 180 -12.11 -3.95 -0.99
CA ASP A 180 -13.50 -3.62 -1.26
C ASP A 180 -13.77 -2.13 -1.03
N GLN A 181 -13.29 -1.59 0.10
CA GLN A 181 -13.46 -0.18 0.42
C GLN A 181 -12.63 0.74 -0.48
N LEU A 182 -11.43 0.32 -0.89
CA LEU A 182 -10.64 1.01 -1.91
C LEU A 182 -11.41 1.09 -3.21
N THR A 183 -11.90 -0.04 -3.70
CA THR A 183 -12.65 -0.12 -4.96
C THR A 183 -13.91 0.73 -4.90
N LEU A 184 -14.65 0.66 -3.80
CA LEU A 184 -15.85 1.47 -3.57
C LEU A 184 -15.53 2.97 -3.64
N SER A 185 -14.55 3.44 -2.88
CA SER A 185 -14.16 4.86 -2.83
C SER A 185 -13.60 5.35 -4.17
N LEU A 186 -12.84 4.50 -4.88
CA LEU A 186 -12.33 4.80 -6.22
C LEU A 186 -13.46 5.02 -7.22
N HIS A 187 -14.42 4.10 -7.25
CA HIS A 187 -15.51 4.11 -8.24
C HIS A 187 -16.53 5.23 -8.03
N GLN A 188 -16.56 5.87 -6.85
CA GLN A 188 -17.33 7.09 -6.63
C GLN A 188 -16.87 8.26 -7.51
N LEU A 189 -15.58 8.30 -7.87
CA LEU A 189 -15.00 9.36 -8.70
C LEU A 189 -14.63 8.88 -10.11
N ALA A 190 -14.27 7.60 -10.26
CA ALA A 190 -13.84 7.01 -11.52
C ALA A 190 -14.51 5.63 -11.74
N PRO A 191 -15.78 5.59 -12.15
CA PRO A 191 -16.57 4.34 -12.24
C PRO A 191 -16.00 3.29 -13.22
N ARG A 192 -15.18 3.72 -14.18
CA ARG A 192 -14.55 2.85 -15.20
C ARG A 192 -13.15 2.36 -14.82
N ALA A 193 -12.61 2.84 -13.71
CA ALA A 193 -11.27 2.46 -13.27
C ALA A 193 -11.20 0.95 -12.94
N LYS A 194 -10.09 0.32 -13.30
CA LYS A 194 -9.84 -1.11 -13.09
C LYS A 194 -8.69 -1.28 -12.12
N VAL A 195 -8.99 -1.81 -10.93
CA VAL A 195 -7.97 -2.17 -9.94
C VAL A 195 -7.23 -3.42 -10.43
N VAL A 196 -5.91 -3.33 -10.52
CA VAL A 196 -5.05 -4.42 -11.02
C VAL A 196 -3.81 -4.59 -10.15
N PHE A 197 -3.26 -5.80 -10.14
CA PHE A 197 -1.92 -6.05 -9.62
C PHE A 197 -0.88 -5.88 -10.74
N PRO A 198 0.36 -5.49 -10.40
CA PRO A 198 1.41 -5.28 -11.39
C PRO A 198 1.70 -6.55 -12.19
N LEU A 199 1.89 -6.39 -13.50
CA LEU A 199 2.27 -7.49 -14.39
C LEU A 199 3.69 -7.97 -14.16
N PHE A 200 4.58 -7.04 -13.80
CA PHE A 200 6.01 -7.26 -13.72
C PHE A 200 6.62 -6.65 -12.47
N GLU A 201 7.81 -7.12 -12.11
CA GLU A 201 8.60 -6.54 -11.03
C GLU A 201 9.00 -5.08 -11.35
N PRO A 202 9.22 -4.24 -10.32
CA PRO A 202 9.66 -2.86 -10.53
C PRO A 202 10.90 -2.72 -11.41
N ALA A 203 11.86 -3.65 -11.34
CA ALA A 203 13.06 -3.60 -12.18
C ALA A 203 12.74 -3.52 -13.69
N ILE A 204 11.70 -4.22 -14.15
CA ILE A 204 11.24 -4.18 -15.55
C ILE A 204 10.70 -2.79 -15.90
N GLY A 205 9.93 -2.17 -15.01
CA GLY A 205 9.44 -0.80 -15.21
C GLY A 205 10.57 0.23 -15.35
N GLY A 206 11.67 0.04 -14.61
CA GLY A 206 12.86 0.89 -14.73
C GLY A 206 13.54 0.75 -16.09
N TYR A 207 13.61 -0.47 -16.61
CA TYR A 207 14.12 -0.73 -17.96
C TYR A 207 13.23 -0.09 -19.05
N LEU A 208 11.90 -0.20 -18.93
CA LEU A 208 10.96 0.44 -19.88
C LEU A 208 11.12 1.96 -19.91
N LEU A 209 11.24 2.61 -18.74
CA LEU A 209 11.48 4.04 -18.65
C LEU A 209 12.82 4.45 -19.31
N ALA A 210 13.86 3.64 -19.17
CA ALA A 210 15.14 3.89 -19.81
C ALA A 210 15.07 3.76 -21.35
N LEU A 211 14.26 2.84 -21.87
CA LEU A 211 13.99 2.73 -23.32
C LEU A 211 13.21 3.93 -23.85
N GLU A 212 12.19 4.40 -23.11
CA GLU A 212 11.40 5.58 -23.48
C GLU A 212 12.27 6.84 -23.58
N ASP A 213 13.23 7.03 -22.65
CA ASP A 213 14.23 8.11 -22.71
C ASP A 213 15.09 8.05 -23.99
N LYS A 214 15.27 6.86 -24.55
CA LYS A 214 15.97 6.65 -25.84
C LYS A 214 15.03 6.69 -27.05
N GLY A 215 13.78 7.09 -26.87
CA GLY A 215 12.79 7.21 -27.94
C GLY A 215 12.14 5.88 -28.34
N VAL A 216 12.31 4.82 -27.54
CA VAL A 216 11.72 3.50 -27.80
C VAL A 216 10.59 3.25 -26.81
N TYR A 217 9.35 3.26 -27.31
CA TYR A 217 8.17 2.98 -26.49
C TYR A 217 7.76 1.51 -26.58
N ILE A 218 7.72 0.82 -25.44
CA ILE A 218 7.21 -0.55 -25.32
C ILE A 218 6.21 -0.57 -24.16
N PRO A 219 4.90 -0.76 -24.41
CA PRO A 219 3.94 -0.92 -23.32
C PRO A 219 4.18 -2.26 -22.62
N ALA A 220 3.86 -2.36 -21.33
CA ALA A 220 4.04 -3.62 -20.58
C ALA A 220 3.32 -4.80 -21.25
N SER A 221 2.14 -4.58 -21.83
CA SER A 221 1.42 -5.62 -22.59
C SER A 221 2.14 -6.10 -23.86
N GLY A 222 3.11 -5.32 -24.37
CA GLY A 222 3.94 -5.68 -25.52
C GLY A 222 5.13 -6.56 -25.16
N ILE A 223 5.37 -6.84 -23.87
CA ILE A 223 6.42 -7.73 -23.42
C ILE A 223 5.91 -9.17 -23.45
N SER A 224 6.38 -9.95 -24.42
CA SER A 224 6.21 -11.42 -24.41
C SER A 224 7.36 -12.07 -23.66
N TRP A 225 7.09 -12.64 -22.49
CA TRP A 225 8.05 -13.52 -21.81
C TRP A 225 7.85 -14.95 -22.27
N ASN A 226 8.80 -15.48 -23.06
CA ASN A 226 9.00 -16.91 -23.17
C ASN A 226 9.98 -17.33 -22.07
N LEU A 227 9.48 -17.68 -20.90
CA LEU A 227 10.28 -18.50 -19.98
C LEU A 227 10.43 -19.88 -20.60
N PRO A 228 11.63 -20.49 -20.62
CA PRO A 228 11.76 -21.90 -20.97
C PRO A 228 11.01 -22.72 -19.91
N GLY A 229 9.77 -23.15 -20.20
CA GLY A 229 9.12 -24.21 -19.43
C GLY A 229 7.66 -24.05 -19.00
N GLU A 230 6.98 -22.91 -19.16
CA GLU A 230 5.60 -22.79 -18.66
C GLU A 230 4.55 -22.68 -19.78
N THR A 231 3.72 -23.73 -19.86
CA THR A 231 2.43 -23.70 -20.55
C THR A 231 1.39 -23.11 -19.60
N GLY A 232 0.84 -21.96 -19.97
CA GLY A 232 -0.49 -21.50 -19.57
C GLY A 232 -0.85 -21.52 -18.08
N ASN A 233 -0.30 -20.59 -17.29
CA ASN A 233 -1.08 -19.87 -16.28
C ASN A 233 -0.34 -18.59 -15.90
N SER A 234 -0.99 -17.42 -16.00
CA SER A 234 -0.39 -16.14 -15.64
C SER A 234 -0.13 -16.09 -14.12
N GLN A 235 1.10 -16.41 -13.71
CA GLN A 235 1.53 -16.27 -12.32
C GLN A 235 1.52 -14.79 -11.93
N ARG A 236 0.80 -14.50 -10.83
CA ARG A 236 0.83 -13.22 -10.13
C ARG A 236 2.24 -12.96 -9.63
N TRP A 237 2.79 -11.76 -9.84
CA TRP A 237 3.96 -11.35 -9.08
C TRP A 237 3.51 -11.00 -7.65
N SER A 238 3.92 -11.81 -6.68
CA SER A 238 3.53 -11.70 -5.26
C SER A 238 4.53 -10.92 -4.40
N GLY A 239 5.32 -10.01 -4.98
CA GLY A 239 6.25 -9.19 -4.19
C GLY A 239 7.42 -10.00 -3.63
N GLY A 240 8.21 -10.61 -4.49
CA GLY A 240 9.48 -11.24 -4.10
C GLY A 240 10.57 -10.20 -3.87
N GLY A 241 10.62 -9.63 -2.67
CA GLY A 241 11.71 -8.78 -2.22
C GLY A 241 11.78 -8.82 -0.70
N ASP A 242 12.47 -9.84 -0.17
CA ASP A 242 12.92 -9.97 1.23
C ASP A 242 12.06 -9.26 2.28
N ALA A 243 10.77 -9.57 2.30
CA ALA A 243 9.90 -9.38 3.46
C ALA A 243 9.69 -10.74 4.11
N ASN A 244 10.76 -11.27 4.71
CA ASN A 244 10.56 -12.03 5.94
C ASN A 244 9.94 -11.04 6.93
N LEU A 245 8.64 -11.22 7.15
CA LEU A 245 7.89 -10.70 8.30
C LEU A 245 8.75 -10.87 9.58
#